data_AF-A0AAU3WG70-F1
#
_entry.id   AF-A0AAU3WG70-F1
#
_cell.length_a   1.000
_cell.length_b   1.000
_cell.length_c   1.000
_cell.angle_alpha   90.00
_cell.angle_beta   90.00
_cell.angle_gamma   90.00
#
_symmetry.space_group_name_H-M   'P 1'
#
loop_
_entity.id
_entity.type
_entity.pdbx_description
1 polymer ?
#
loop_
_entity_poly.entity_id
_entity_poly.type
_entity_poly.pdbx_seq_one_letter_code
_entity_poly.pdbx_strand_id
1 'polypeptide(L)'
;MTNVDWRSRFGRGWITSVRNQGGSQNCWAFATTALYEAMIRIEHLLWTRRSEGDLARGTGKQAWDLGNIGEGTIFVERYGLADPDCFPWGEAASLYTSKPHGANLQATPLSTTPDRSGRTMRIAAGATVTLTDPAQKRQWIDLVGPMAVILVPPADFGSLRDGIYMPTTSALGGAHALLVVGFNDDERYWIVKNSWGTASWGVDGFGKISYDAGLLENVGFTGLRGTNPDPWAKRRLRNGVLVQGGNGALRNNFELFVKAGANIDHWYRENADSKTPWARVGTVRSTDVWRDTFHDDALDFPAAVQSSFNRDFELVYRSNYRKLRHVYYDQAGGLWNDATLLGPQDPIGIPGFVQSNRGAPGDFEVVAVTGDGRAHHLTKHNSTPWTRTPGEWYEQQTFGSGIAFSGPSLVQSKLGVTASPENGQGELHYVCTLSGGGMAHFRRASAADGWTQLGTFGQDTTEAPCLVEGTYGAGNEMGVGNFELCVPVAGGHIEHWWRYNASPGPWNRSAVFGSDVRRVLGLLQSTYATNLELIAERTDGRCQHYWRDGAGWHAGAIIT
;
A
#
# COMPACT_ATOMS: atom_id res chain seq x y z
N MET A 1 4.19 -17.05 -26.39
CA MET A 1 5.60 -16.67 -26.63
C MET A 1 6.48 -17.90 -26.40
N THR A 2 7.69 -17.97 -26.96
CA THR A 2 8.64 -19.08 -26.65
C THR A 2 9.36 -18.86 -25.33
N ASN A 3 9.52 -17.61 -24.87
CA ASN A 3 10.24 -17.25 -23.66
C ASN A 3 9.45 -16.24 -22.82
N VAL A 4 9.34 -16.50 -21.52
CA VAL A 4 8.64 -15.64 -20.54
C VAL A 4 9.47 -15.53 -19.27
N ASP A 5 9.70 -14.31 -18.79
CA ASP A 5 10.36 -14.07 -17.50
C ASP A 5 9.70 -12.89 -16.78
N TRP A 6 8.90 -13.18 -15.74
CA TRP A 6 8.21 -12.15 -14.95
C TRP A 6 9.14 -11.28 -14.11
N ARG A 7 10.43 -11.62 -13.99
CA ARG A 7 11.42 -10.74 -13.34
C ARG A 7 11.69 -9.50 -14.18
N SER A 8 11.47 -9.54 -15.50
CA SER A 8 11.80 -8.45 -16.44
C SER A 8 10.80 -8.29 -17.59
N ARG A 9 9.53 -8.64 -17.38
CA ARG A 9 8.50 -8.62 -18.45
C ARG A 9 7.98 -7.21 -18.70
N PHE A 10 7.76 -6.84 -19.96
CA PHE A 10 7.24 -5.53 -20.36
C PHE A 10 8.10 -4.34 -19.86
N GLY A 11 9.42 -4.54 -19.80
CA GLY A 11 10.36 -3.52 -19.34
C GLY A 11 10.30 -3.21 -17.85
N ARG A 12 9.68 -4.07 -17.02
CA ARG A 12 9.61 -3.89 -15.57
C ARG A 12 9.65 -5.20 -14.78
N GLY A 13 9.97 -5.10 -13.49
CA GLY A 13 9.90 -6.22 -12.56
C GLY A 13 8.51 -6.40 -11.95
N TRP A 14 8.12 -7.66 -11.77
CA TRP A 14 6.83 -8.07 -11.18
C TRP A 14 6.96 -8.97 -9.95
N ILE A 15 8.17 -9.43 -9.68
CA ILE A 15 8.46 -10.41 -8.62
C ILE A 15 9.17 -9.67 -7.49
N THR A 16 8.68 -9.82 -6.26
CA THR A 16 9.35 -9.35 -5.04
C THR A 16 10.70 -10.04 -4.85
N SER A 17 11.61 -9.44 -4.08
CA SER A 17 12.90 -10.07 -3.78
C SER A 17 12.75 -11.43 -3.07
N VAL A 18 13.81 -12.24 -3.14
CA VAL A 18 13.87 -13.57 -2.50
C VAL A 18 14.01 -13.43 -0.98
N ARG A 19 13.29 -14.26 -0.23
CA ARG A 19 13.40 -14.42 1.22
C ARG A 19 14.05 -15.77 1.58
N ASN A 20 14.39 -15.93 2.86
CA ASN A 20 15.01 -17.13 3.39
C ASN A 20 14.13 -17.76 4.48
N GLN A 21 13.61 -18.97 4.21
CA GLN A 21 12.82 -19.77 5.16
C GLN A 21 13.66 -20.37 6.30
N GLY A 22 14.99 -20.26 6.23
CA GLY A 22 15.91 -20.93 7.15
C GLY A 22 15.82 -22.46 7.05
N GLY A 23 16.11 -23.16 8.14
CA GLY A 23 16.00 -24.62 8.24
C GLY A 23 14.57 -25.16 8.44
N SER A 24 13.54 -24.35 8.18
CA SER A 24 12.14 -24.77 8.34
C SER A 24 11.63 -25.56 7.13
N GLN A 25 10.56 -26.33 7.33
CA GLN A 25 9.75 -27.04 6.33
C GLN A 25 8.56 -26.19 5.81
N ASN A 26 8.63 -24.86 5.92
CA ASN A 26 7.57 -23.94 5.51
C ASN A 26 7.70 -23.42 4.07
N CYS A 27 8.49 -24.07 3.21
CA CYS A 27 8.63 -23.68 1.80
C CYS A 27 7.28 -23.45 1.09
N TRP A 28 6.26 -24.26 1.43
CA TRP A 28 4.90 -24.12 0.94
C TRP A 28 4.28 -22.76 1.28
N ALA A 29 4.51 -22.21 2.47
CA ALA A 29 4.02 -20.89 2.86
C ALA A 29 4.76 -19.79 2.08
N PHE A 30 6.07 -19.92 1.86
CA PHE A 30 6.84 -18.98 1.06
C PHE A 30 6.42 -18.95 -0.41
N ALA A 31 6.21 -20.13 -1.02
CA ALA A 31 5.75 -20.24 -2.39
C ALA A 31 4.34 -19.66 -2.56
N THR A 32 3.43 -19.94 -1.63
CA THR A 32 2.08 -19.33 -1.61
C THR A 32 2.17 -17.82 -1.44
N THR A 33 2.90 -17.31 -0.44
CA THR A 33 3.05 -15.87 -0.22
C THR A 33 3.63 -15.16 -1.45
N ALA A 34 4.67 -15.72 -2.06
CA ALA A 34 5.30 -15.16 -3.25
C ALA A 34 4.36 -15.13 -4.48
N LEU A 35 3.49 -16.13 -4.65
CA LEU A 35 2.44 -16.12 -5.68
C LEU A 35 1.49 -14.93 -5.47
N TYR A 36 1.05 -14.72 -4.23
CA TYR A 36 0.06 -13.68 -3.92
C TYR A 36 0.65 -12.28 -4.05
N GLU A 37 1.89 -12.07 -3.60
CA GLU A 37 2.64 -10.83 -3.82
C GLU A 37 2.78 -10.50 -5.32
N ALA A 38 3.17 -11.49 -6.13
CA ALA A 38 3.32 -11.32 -7.57
C ALA A 38 1.99 -10.96 -8.24
N MET A 39 0.90 -11.63 -7.87
CA MET A 39 -0.40 -11.34 -8.47
C MET A 39 -0.95 -9.97 -8.07
N ILE A 40 -0.72 -9.50 -6.83
CA ILE A 40 -1.08 -8.11 -6.47
C ILE A 40 -0.30 -7.11 -7.33
N ARG A 41 0.99 -7.36 -7.58
CA ARG A 41 1.80 -6.50 -8.44
C ARG A 41 1.32 -6.53 -9.90
N ILE A 42 0.93 -7.69 -10.41
CA ILE A 42 0.43 -7.87 -11.78
C ILE A 42 -0.94 -7.19 -11.96
N GLU A 43 -1.87 -7.42 -11.04
CA GLU A 43 -3.25 -6.96 -11.18
C GLU A 43 -3.44 -5.51 -10.77
N HIS A 44 -2.65 -5.01 -9.83
CA HIS A 44 -2.85 -3.68 -9.23
C HIS A 44 -1.65 -2.74 -9.38
N LEU A 45 -0.55 -3.17 -10.00
CA LEU A 45 0.68 -2.38 -10.07
C LEU A 45 1.19 -1.94 -8.69
N LEU A 46 0.86 -2.70 -7.64
CA LEU A 46 1.28 -2.40 -6.26
C LEU A 46 2.45 -3.27 -5.85
N TRP A 47 3.50 -2.64 -5.35
CA TRP A 47 4.54 -3.35 -4.63
C TRP A 47 4.11 -3.62 -3.20
N THR A 48 4.00 -4.90 -2.84
CA THR A 48 3.58 -5.28 -1.50
C THR A 48 4.29 -6.55 -1.04
N ARG A 49 4.76 -6.53 0.21
CA ARG A 49 5.17 -7.74 0.91
C ARG A 49 4.02 -8.25 1.74
N ARG A 50 3.95 -9.56 1.88
CA ARG A 50 3.02 -10.34 2.69
C ARG A 50 3.80 -11.15 3.71
N SER A 51 3.12 -11.60 4.76
CA SER A 51 3.74 -12.34 5.85
C SER A 51 3.66 -13.86 5.64
N GLU A 52 4.81 -14.52 5.46
CA GLU A 52 4.90 -15.97 5.58
C GLU A 52 4.63 -16.46 7.00
N GLY A 53 4.95 -15.66 8.02
CA GLY A 53 4.69 -15.99 9.42
C GLY A 53 3.19 -16.09 9.71
N ASP A 54 2.42 -15.10 9.25
CA ASP A 54 0.96 -15.05 9.31
C ASP A 54 0.35 -16.27 8.63
N LEU A 55 0.79 -16.59 7.41
CA LEU A 55 0.30 -17.75 6.68
C LEU A 55 0.67 -19.07 7.37
N ALA A 56 1.95 -19.30 7.64
CA ALA A 56 2.46 -20.56 8.17
C ALA A 56 1.89 -20.89 9.55
N ARG A 57 1.84 -19.91 10.45
CA ARG A 57 1.30 -20.13 11.79
C ARG A 57 -0.21 -20.01 11.83
N GLY A 58 -0.79 -19.16 10.99
CA GLY A 58 -2.23 -18.98 10.89
C GLY A 58 -2.97 -20.24 10.42
N THR A 59 -2.31 -21.09 9.62
CA THR A 59 -2.81 -22.44 9.28
C THR A 59 -2.64 -23.47 10.40
N GLY A 60 -2.12 -23.06 11.57
CA GLY A 60 -1.84 -23.94 12.70
C GLY A 60 -0.57 -24.78 12.60
N LYS A 61 0.31 -24.50 11.61
CA LYS A 61 1.53 -25.29 11.38
C LYS A 61 2.72 -24.72 12.14
N GLN A 62 3.72 -25.58 12.38
CA GLN A 62 5.00 -25.24 12.99
C GLN A 62 6.13 -25.28 11.95
N ALA A 63 7.39 -25.16 12.40
CA ALA A 63 8.57 -25.05 11.53
C ALA A 63 8.74 -26.32 10.71
N TRP A 64 8.53 -27.45 11.35
CA TRP A 64 8.82 -28.79 10.83
C TRP A 64 7.56 -29.49 10.33
N ASP A 65 6.40 -28.83 10.41
CA ASP A 65 5.18 -29.39 9.87
C ASP A 65 5.15 -29.14 8.36
N LEU A 66 5.00 -30.23 7.61
CA LEU A 66 4.71 -30.15 6.19
C LEU A 66 3.34 -29.47 5.97
N GLY A 67 3.25 -28.80 4.83
CA GLY A 67 2.02 -28.22 4.35
C GLY A 67 2.00 -28.14 2.83
N ASN A 68 0.91 -27.62 2.29
CA ASN A 68 0.76 -27.46 0.85
C ASN A 68 0.11 -26.12 0.47
N ILE A 69 0.17 -25.79 -0.83
CA ILE A 69 -0.36 -24.54 -1.38
C ILE A 69 -1.87 -24.40 -1.15
N GLY A 70 -2.61 -25.52 -1.17
CA GLY A 70 -4.06 -25.55 -0.94
C GLY A 70 -4.45 -25.17 0.49
N GLU A 71 -3.74 -25.71 1.50
CA GLU A 71 -3.95 -25.33 2.90
C GLU A 71 -3.70 -23.83 3.12
N GLY A 72 -2.62 -23.29 2.52
CA GLY A 72 -2.35 -21.86 2.54
C GLY A 72 -3.47 -21.06 1.86
N THR A 73 -3.93 -21.50 0.70
CA THR A 73 -5.03 -20.86 -0.05
C THR A 73 -6.31 -20.78 0.79
N ILE A 74 -6.71 -21.88 1.43
CA ILE A 74 -7.90 -21.94 2.30
C ILE A 74 -7.80 -20.93 3.46
N PHE A 75 -6.61 -20.78 4.05
CA PHE A 75 -6.39 -19.77 5.08
C PHE A 75 -6.59 -18.35 4.52
N VAL A 76 -6.03 -18.05 3.35
CA VAL A 76 -6.17 -16.71 2.74
C VAL A 76 -7.59 -16.42 2.28
N GLU A 77 -8.33 -17.41 1.77
CA GLU A 77 -9.76 -17.27 1.45
C GLU A 77 -10.60 -16.91 2.68
N ARG A 78 -10.29 -17.50 3.84
CA ARG A 78 -11.06 -17.30 5.07
C ARG A 78 -10.65 -16.03 5.83
N TYR A 79 -9.37 -15.71 5.86
CA TYR A 79 -8.82 -14.70 6.78
C TYR A 79 -8.00 -13.60 6.10
N GLY A 80 -7.73 -13.72 4.81
CA GLY A 80 -6.80 -12.86 4.08
C GLY A 80 -5.33 -13.06 4.51
N LEU A 81 -4.43 -12.41 3.78
CA LEU A 81 -2.97 -12.49 4.01
C LEU A 81 -2.42 -11.12 4.39
N ALA A 82 -1.95 -10.99 5.62
CA ALA A 82 -1.49 -9.74 6.20
C ALA A 82 -0.11 -9.32 5.69
N ASP A 83 0.23 -8.06 5.90
CA ASP A 83 1.59 -7.57 5.68
C ASP A 83 2.54 -8.06 6.80
N PRO A 84 3.87 -8.03 6.58
CA PRO A 84 4.85 -8.52 7.54
C PRO A 84 4.76 -7.90 8.94
N ASP A 85 4.34 -6.64 9.07
CA ASP A 85 4.29 -5.95 10.36
C ASP A 85 3.27 -6.59 11.31
N CYS A 86 2.26 -7.32 10.81
CA CYS A 86 1.29 -8.03 11.66
C CYS A 86 1.90 -9.25 12.38
N PHE A 87 2.82 -9.95 11.70
CA PHE A 87 3.50 -11.11 12.27
C PHE A 87 4.73 -11.50 11.43
N PRO A 88 5.92 -10.94 11.68
CA PRO A 88 7.11 -11.16 10.86
C PRO A 88 7.59 -12.62 10.85
N TRP A 89 8.23 -13.04 9.76
CA TRP A 89 8.76 -14.42 9.67
C TRP A 89 9.76 -14.75 10.79
N GLY A 90 10.63 -13.80 11.16
CA GLY A 90 11.60 -14.00 12.24
C GLY A 90 10.96 -14.29 13.60
N GLU A 91 9.77 -13.71 13.87
CA GLU A 91 9.00 -13.97 15.09
C GLU A 91 8.34 -15.35 15.03
N ALA A 92 7.70 -15.69 13.91
CA ALA A 92 7.15 -17.03 13.71
C ALA A 92 8.23 -18.12 13.89
N ALA A 93 9.45 -17.80 13.45
CA ALA A 93 10.65 -18.63 13.57
C ALA A 93 11.10 -18.87 15.01
N SER A 94 11.14 -17.82 15.83
CA SER A 94 11.57 -17.94 17.23
C SER A 94 10.61 -18.78 18.07
N LEU A 95 9.31 -18.77 17.73
CA LEU A 95 8.28 -19.54 18.45
C LEU A 95 8.34 -21.05 18.19
N TYR A 96 9.20 -21.53 17.29
CA TYR A 96 9.25 -22.95 16.96
C TYR A 96 9.76 -23.82 18.11
N THR A 97 10.76 -23.39 18.87
CA THR A 97 11.40 -24.20 19.93
C THR A 97 10.49 -24.59 21.10
N SER A 98 9.28 -24.01 21.19
CA SER A 98 8.39 -24.15 22.35
C SER A 98 7.29 -25.21 22.21
N LYS A 99 7.12 -25.86 21.05
CA LYS A 99 6.01 -26.81 20.85
C LYS A 99 6.47 -28.17 20.28
N PRO A 100 5.76 -29.27 20.58
CA PRO A 100 6.01 -30.57 19.92
C PRO A 100 5.54 -30.57 18.46
N HIS A 101 6.27 -31.30 17.61
CA HIS A 101 5.91 -31.57 16.22
C HIS A 101 4.59 -32.34 16.09
N GLY A 102 3.75 -31.93 15.13
CA GLY A 102 2.51 -32.63 14.80
C GLY A 102 1.34 -32.27 15.69
N ALA A 103 1.50 -31.30 16.61
CA ALA A 103 0.38 -30.74 17.35
C ALA A 103 -0.58 -30.05 16.37
N ASN A 104 -1.77 -30.63 16.18
CA ASN A 104 -2.80 -30.07 15.32
C ASN A 104 -3.38 -28.81 15.99
N LEU A 105 -2.86 -27.65 15.62
CA LEU A 105 -3.45 -26.37 16.02
C LEU A 105 -4.56 -26.04 15.02
N GLN A 106 -5.72 -25.64 15.54
CA GLN A 106 -6.77 -25.12 14.71
C GLN A 106 -6.28 -23.86 13.99
N ALA A 107 -6.51 -23.78 12.68
CA ALA A 107 -6.19 -22.59 11.91
C ALA A 107 -6.92 -21.37 12.47
N THR A 108 -6.15 -20.40 12.96
CA THR A 108 -6.63 -19.13 13.49
C THR A 108 -5.61 -18.05 13.13
N PRO A 109 -6.06 -16.86 12.67
CA PRO A 109 -5.15 -15.74 12.44
C PRO A 109 -4.34 -15.44 13.70
N LEU A 110 -3.03 -15.37 13.54
CA LEU A 110 -2.15 -14.88 14.59
C LEU A 110 -1.76 -13.46 14.19
N SER A 111 -2.05 -12.51 15.08
CA SER A 111 -1.58 -11.15 14.93
C SER A 111 -1.07 -10.65 16.25
N THR A 112 0.08 -10.00 16.22
CA THR A 112 0.53 -9.18 17.36
C THR A 112 -0.23 -7.83 17.39
N THR A 113 -0.95 -7.49 16.32
CA THR A 113 -1.71 -6.24 16.21
C THR A 113 -3.23 -6.46 16.02
N PRO A 114 -4.10 -5.72 16.73
CA PRO A 114 -5.56 -5.78 16.56
C PRO A 114 -6.07 -5.36 15.16
N ASP A 115 -5.27 -4.69 14.34
CA ASP A 115 -5.63 -4.13 13.04
C ASP A 115 -5.30 -5.04 11.84
N ARG A 116 -5.06 -6.34 12.07
CA ARG A 116 -4.74 -7.31 11.00
C ARG A 116 -5.77 -7.30 9.87
N SER A 117 -7.06 -7.18 10.19
CA SER A 117 -8.16 -7.31 9.22
C SER A 117 -8.15 -6.26 8.11
N GLY A 118 -7.63 -5.06 8.37
CA GLY A 118 -7.46 -4.00 7.37
C GLY A 118 -6.09 -3.98 6.71
N ARG A 119 -5.16 -4.84 7.13
CA ARG A 119 -3.85 -5.07 6.51
C ARG A 119 -3.82 -6.28 5.59
N THR A 120 -4.90 -7.06 5.54
CA THR A 120 -4.97 -8.26 4.73
C THR A 120 -5.46 -7.98 3.32
N MET A 121 -4.67 -8.44 2.35
CA MET A 121 -5.24 -8.65 1.02
C MET A 121 -6.24 -9.81 1.08
N ARG A 122 -7.23 -9.79 0.19
CA ARG A 122 -8.30 -10.80 0.13
C ARG A 122 -8.43 -11.41 -1.26
N ILE A 123 -8.93 -12.63 -1.34
CA ILE A 123 -9.32 -13.31 -2.59
C ILE A 123 -10.73 -13.88 -2.42
N ALA A 124 -11.42 -14.11 -3.53
CA ALA A 124 -12.67 -14.86 -3.51
C ALA A 124 -12.38 -16.36 -3.33
N ALA A 125 -13.36 -17.11 -2.80
CA ALA A 125 -13.28 -18.56 -2.79
C ALA A 125 -13.19 -19.11 -4.23
N GLY A 126 -12.26 -20.04 -4.47
CA GLY A 126 -12.03 -20.60 -5.80
C GLY A 126 -11.23 -19.69 -6.74
N ALA A 127 -10.53 -18.69 -6.22
CA ALA A 127 -9.68 -17.79 -7.00
C ALA A 127 -8.42 -18.46 -7.59
N THR A 128 -8.09 -19.67 -7.15
CA THR A 128 -6.94 -20.44 -7.63
C THR A 128 -7.33 -21.53 -8.62
N VAL A 129 -6.40 -21.88 -9.49
CA VAL A 129 -6.53 -23.02 -10.41
C VAL A 129 -5.28 -23.88 -10.32
N THR A 130 -5.44 -25.20 -10.43
CA THR A 130 -4.31 -26.13 -10.53
C THR A 130 -4.28 -26.73 -11.93
N LEU A 131 -3.15 -26.57 -12.62
CA LEU A 131 -2.94 -27.06 -13.99
C LEU A 131 -1.85 -28.14 -14.00
N THR A 132 -2.11 -29.24 -14.70
CA THR A 132 -1.17 -30.36 -14.87
C THR A 132 -0.59 -30.42 -16.28
N ASP A 133 -1.37 -30.04 -17.29
CA ASP A 133 -0.94 -30.02 -18.69
C ASP A 133 0.18 -28.98 -18.92
N PRO A 134 1.35 -29.36 -19.46
CA PRO A 134 2.47 -28.44 -19.69
C PRO A 134 2.15 -27.27 -20.62
N ALA A 135 1.30 -27.46 -21.64
CA ALA A 135 0.94 -26.38 -22.56
C ALA A 135 0.05 -25.35 -21.85
N GLN A 136 -0.91 -25.80 -21.04
CA GLN A 136 -1.74 -24.93 -20.21
C GLN A 136 -0.93 -24.19 -19.14
N LYS A 137 0.07 -24.82 -18.52
CA LYS A 137 0.99 -24.15 -17.57
C LYS A 137 1.75 -23.00 -18.26
N ARG A 138 2.33 -23.26 -19.45
CA ARG A 138 3.02 -22.23 -20.24
C ARG A 138 2.07 -21.09 -20.63
N GLN A 139 0.87 -21.43 -21.10
CA GLN A 139 -0.14 -20.44 -21.48
C GLN A 139 -0.56 -19.58 -20.27
N TRP A 140 -0.74 -20.18 -19.09
CA TRP A 140 -1.04 -19.43 -17.87
C TRP A 140 0.10 -18.49 -17.49
N ILE A 141 1.34 -18.97 -17.48
CA ILE A 141 2.51 -18.14 -17.17
C ILE A 141 2.65 -17.00 -18.17
N ASP A 142 2.39 -17.21 -19.46
CA ASP A 142 2.47 -16.15 -20.49
C ASP A 142 1.38 -15.09 -20.33
N LEU A 143 0.13 -15.52 -20.09
CA LEU A 143 -1.04 -14.64 -20.15
C LEU A 143 -1.49 -14.06 -18.80
N VAL A 144 -1.09 -14.69 -17.70
CA VAL A 144 -1.65 -14.41 -16.37
C VAL A 144 -0.57 -14.05 -15.38
N GLY A 145 0.38 -14.94 -15.15
CA GLY A 145 1.37 -14.74 -14.10
C GLY A 145 2.01 -16.01 -13.56
N PRO A 146 2.89 -15.85 -12.57
CA PRO A 146 3.58 -16.95 -11.88
C PRO A 146 2.62 -18.01 -11.31
N MET A 147 3.17 -19.20 -11.04
CA MET A 147 2.43 -20.31 -10.42
C MET A 147 3.25 -20.96 -9.32
N ALA A 148 2.64 -21.26 -8.18
CA ALA A 148 3.28 -22.02 -7.12
C ALA A 148 3.28 -23.52 -7.46
N VAL A 149 4.33 -24.24 -7.05
CA VAL A 149 4.47 -25.67 -7.32
C VAL A 149 5.10 -26.38 -6.13
N ILE A 150 4.75 -27.65 -5.94
CA ILE A 150 5.48 -28.58 -5.08
C ILE A 150 6.08 -29.67 -5.96
N LEU A 151 7.36 -29.96 -5.75
CA LEU A 151 8.06 -31.06 -6.40
C LEU A 151 8.83 -31.88 -5.35
N VAL A 152 9.38 -33.02 -5.75
CA VAL A 152 10.32 -33.80 -4.94
C VAL A 152 11.67 -33.79 -5.67
N PRO A 153 12.52 -32.78 -5.45
CA PRO A 153 13.81 -32.71 -6.11
C PRO A 153 14.77 -33.81 -5.64
N PRO A 154 15.75 -34.18 -6.46
CA PRO A 154 16.88 -35.00 -6.03
C PRO A 154 17.78 -34.29 -5.00
N ALA A 155 18.57 -35.06 -4.26
CA ALA A 155 19.38 -34.60 -3.14
C ALA A 155 20.47 -33.59 -3.53
N ASP A 156 20.86 -33.55 -4.80
CA ASP A 156 21.81 -32.58 -5.34
C ASP A 156 21.17 -31.23 -5.73
N PHE A 157 19.85 -31.05 -5.58
CA PHE A 157 19.18 -29.80 -5.96
C PHE A 157 19.71 -28.56 -5.24
N GLY A 158 20.16 -28.71 -3.98
CA GLY A 158 20.82 -27.65 -3.21
C GLY A 158 22.17 -27.18 -3.77
N SER A 159 22.75 -27.94 -4.70
CA SER A 159 24.04 -27.62 -5.32
C SER A 159 23.93 -26.64 -6.51
N LEU A 160 22.72 -26.32 -6.98
CA LEU A 160 22.54 -25.37 -8.09
C LEU A 160 23.15 -24.01 -7.75
N ARG A 161 23.97 -23.49 -8.66
CA ARG A 161 24.52 -22.14 -8.64
C ARG A 161 24.06 -21.43 -9.92
N ASP A 162 24.92 -21.25 -10.91
CA ASP A 162 24.54 -20.81 -12.24
C ASP A 162 24.12 -21.99 -13.14
N GLY A 163 23.64 -21.68 -14.34
CA GLY A 163 23.25 -22.67 -15.35
C GLY A 163 21.82 -23.20 -15.23
N ILE A 164 21.58 -24.33 -15.91
CA ILE A 164 20.29 -25.04 -15.96
C ILE A 164 20.44 -26.32 -15.15
N TYR A 165 19.64 -26.46 -14.10
CA TYR A 165 19.65 -27.63 -13.24
C TYR A 165 19.20 -28.88 -14.00
N MET A 166 20.03 -29.90 -13.95
CA MET A 166 19.77 -31.27 -14.39
C MET A 166 20.28 -32.21 -13.30
N PRO A 167 19.47 -33.15 -12.79
CA PRO A 167 19.90 -34.09 -11.75
C PRO A 167 21.10 -34.93 -12.19
N THR A 168 22.04 -35.11 -11.27
CA THR A 168 23.16 -36.06 -11.39
C THR A 168 22.98 -37.30 -10.51
N THR A 169 21.94 -37.29 -9.66
CA THR A 169 21.57 -38.39 -8.77
C THR A 169 20.06 -38.65 -8.79
N SER A 170 19.69 -39.88 -8.46
CA SER A 170 18.30 -40.27 -8.22
C SER A 170 17.93 -40.31 -6.73
N ALA A 171 18.88 -40.03 -5.83
CA ALA A 171 18.59 -39.95 -4.40
C ALA A 171 17.63 -38.79 -4.12
N LEU A 172 16.57 -39.02 -3.34
CA LEU A 172 15.54 -38.01 -3.07
C LEU A 172 16.01 -36.99 -2.03
N GLY A 173 15.74 -35.70 -2.28
CA GLY A 173 16.05 -34.58 -1.39
C GLY A 173 14.91 -34.15 -0.47
N GLY A 174 13.72 -34.76 -0.62
CA GLY A 174 12.49 -34.37 0.10
C GLY A 174 11.60 -33.43 -0.70
N ALA A 175 10.34 -33.27 -0.30
CA ALA A 175 9.40 -32.39 -0.99
C ALA A 175 9.75 -30.91 -0.76
N HIS A 176 9.65 -30.10 -1.82
CA HIS A 176 9.97 -28.67 -1.76
C HIS A 176 9.01 -27.85 -2.61
N ALA A 177 8.64 -26.67 -2.12
CA ALA A 177 7.75 -25.76 -2.83
C ALA A 177 8.50 -24.54 -3.38
N LEU A 178 8.14 -24.12 -4.59
CA LEU A 178 8.76 -23.02 -5.33
C LEU A 178 7.69 -22.17 -6.02
N LEU A 179 8.08 -20.99 -6.47
CA LEU A 179 7.27 -20.19 -7.40
C LEU A 179 7.89 -20.27 -8.80
N VAL A 180 7.16 -20.77 -9.79
CA VAL A 180 7.55 -20.71 -11.19
C VAL A 180 7.21 -19.33 -11.74
N VAL A 181 8.24 -18.59 -12.17
CA VAL A 181 8.14 -17.18 -12.61
C VAL A 181 8.38 -17.00 -14.11
N GLY A 182 8.60 -18.08 -14.85
CA GLY A 182 8.90 -18.00 -16.26
C GLY A 182 9.32 -19.34 -16.87
N PHE A 183 9.64 -19.31 -18.16
CA PHE A 183 10.11 -20.45 -18.92
C PHE A 183 10.85 -19.98 -20.18
N ASN A 184 11.64 -20.88 -20.77
CA ASN A 184 12.29 -20.70 -22.06
C ASN A 184 12.18 -22.00 -22.84
N ASP A 185 11.40 -22.00 -23.93
CA ASP A 185 11.18 -23.19 -24.77
C ASP A 185 12.40 -23.48 -25.66
N ASP A 186 13.17 -22.45 -26.03
CA ASP A 186 14.33 -22.58 -26.91
C ASP A 186 15.50 -23.27 -26.19
N GLU A 187 15.75 -22.90 -24.92
CA GLU A 187 16.75 -23.48 -24.02
C GLU A 187 16.17 -24.56 -23.08
N ARG A 188 14.87 -24.86 -23.22
CA ARG A 188 14.14 -25.95 -22.53
C ARG A 188 14.22 -25.93 -21.00
N TYR A 189 13.81 -24.84 -20.36
CA TYR A 189 13.74 -24.78 -18.89
C TYR A 189 12.59 -23.95 -18.31
N TRP A 190 12.28 -24.22 -17.05
CA TRP A 190 11.46 -23.37 -16.17
C TRP A 190 12.34 -22.43 -15.35
N ILE A 191 11.87 -21.20 -15.10
CA ILE A 191 12.50 -20.25 -14.19
C ILE A 191 11.74 -20.28 -12.88
N VAL A 192 12.45 -20.49 -11.76
CA VAL A 192 11.84 -20.60 -10.43
C VAL A 192 12.47 -19.62 -9.45
N LYS A 193 11.64 -19.09 -8.54
CA LYS A 193 12.04 -18.36 -7.33
C LYS A 193 12.02 -19.32 -6.16
N ASN A 194 13.13 -19.42 -5.44
CA ASN A 194 13.27 -20.24 -4.25
C ASN A 194 13.15 -19.39 -2.97
N SER A 195 13.12 -20.05 -1.82
CA SER A 195 12.99 -19.47 -0.48
C SER A 195 14.21 -19.77 0.40
N TRP A 196 15.38 -19.96 -0.21
CA TRP A 196 16.64 -20.28 0.49
C TRP A 196 17.61 -19.08 0.59
N GLY A 197 17.09 -17.86 0.38
CA GLY A 197 17.90 -16.65 0.32
C GLY A 197 18.63 -16.49 -1.01
N THR A 198 19.44 -15.44 -1.12
CA THR A 198 20.09 -15.02 -2.38
C THR A 198 21.52 -15.54 -2.55
N ALA A 199 22.18 -15.97 -1.47
CA ALA A 199 23.63 -16.15 -1.45
C ALA A 199 24.12 -17.54 -1.91
N SER A 200 23.31 -18.58 -1.77
CA SER A 200 23.81 -19.97 -1.79
C SER A 200 23.11 -20.90 -2.78
N TRP A 201 22.05 -20.45 -3.46
CA TRP A 201 21.30 -21.28 -4.40
C TRP A 201 20.84 -20.46 -5.60
N GLY A 202 21.08 -20.99 -6.80
CA GLY A 202 20.72 -20.29 -8.01
C GLY A 202 21.54 -19.00 -8.21
N VAL A 203 21.02 -18.12 -9.07
CA VAL A 203 21.47 -16.74 -9.23
C VAL A 203 20.48 -15.83 -8.50
N ASP A 204 20.93 -15.20 -7.42
CA ASP A 204 20.11 -14.34 -6.54
C ASP A 204 18.85 -15.06 -5.97
N GLY A 205 18.94 -16.36 -5.74
CA GLY A 205 17.81 -17.19 -5.26
C GLY A 205 16.84 -17.63 -6.35
N PHE A 206 17.16 -17.37 -7.62
CA PHE A 206 16.42 -17.87 -8.78
C PHE A 206 17.18 -18.99 -9.48
N GLY A 207 16.47 -20.02 -9.93
CA GLY A 207 17.04 -21.16 -10.64
C GLY A 207 16.39 -21.38 -12.00
N LYS A 208 17.12 -22.06 -12.88
CA LYS A 208 16.57 -22.64 -14.11
C LYS A 208 16.50 -24.16 -13.94
N ILE A 209 15.37 -24.79 -14.21
CA ILE A 209 15.19 -26.25 -14.11
C ILE A 209 14.90 -26.79 -15.50
N SER A 210 15.75 -27.69 -16.00
CA SER A 210 15.59 -28.31 -17.32
C SER A 210 14.25 -29.03 -17.45
N TYR A 211 13.59 -28.93 -18.61
CA TYR A 211 12.44 -29.77 -18.93
C TYR A 211 12.79 -31.25 -18.96
N ASP A 212 14.03 -31.56 -19.35
CA ASP A 212 14.51 -32.94 -19.46
C ASP A 212 14.80 -33.55 -18.08
N ALA A 213 14.82 -32.73 -17.01
CA ALA A 213 14.86 -33.22 -15.64
C ALA A 213 13.54 -33.91 -15.23
N GLY A 214 12.42 -33.64 -15.92
CA GLY A 214 11.12 -34.27 -15.68
C GLY A 214 10.49 -33.93 -14.32
N LEU A 215 10.99 -32.91 -13.62
CA LEU A 215 10.59 -32.56 -12.24
C LEU A 215 9.32 -31.70 -12.17
N LEU A 216 9.02 -30.95 -13.22
CA LEU A 216 7.96 -29.93 -13.23
C LEU A 216 6.84 -30.23 -14.24
N GLU A 217 7.10 -31.15 -15.15
CA GLU A 217 6.26 -31.50 -16.29
C GLU A 217 4.98 -32.19 -15.81
N ASN A 218 5.09 -33.09 -14.84
CA ASN A 218 4.01 -33.97 -14.39
C ASN A 218 3.38 -33.58 -13.03
N VAL A 219 3.81 -32.48 -12.42
CA VAL A 219 3.25 -31.98 -11.14
C VAL A 219 2.22 -30.87 -11.36
N GLY A 220 1.30 -30.67 -10.42
CA GLY A 220 0.33 -29.57 -10.51
C GLY A 220 0.96 -28.21 -10.22
N PHE A 221 0.67 -27.21 -11.04
CA PHE A 221 1.02 -25.81 -10.78
C PHE A 221 -0.24 -25.06 -10.35
N THR A 222 -0.17 -24.34 -9.24
CA THR A 222 -1.28 -23.53 -8.72
C THR A 222 -1.09 -22.07 -9.12
N GLY A 223 -2.01 -21.56 -9.94
CA GLY A 223 -2.11 -20.15 -10.30
C GLY A 223 -3.21 -19.43 -9.51
N LEU A 224 -3.18 -18.10 -9.50
CA LEU A 224 -4.12 -17.24 -8.79
C LEU A 224 -4.60 -16.10 -9.71
N ARG A 225 -5.85 -15.65 -9.55
CA ARG A 225 -6.36 -14.36 -10.08
C ARG A 225 -7.34 -13.70 -9.10
N GLY A 226 -7.61 -12.41 -9.28
CA GLY A 226 -8.69 -11.71 -8.58
C GLY A 226 -8.34 -11.30 -7.16
N THR A 227 -7.12 -10.80 -6.96
CA THR A 227 -6.65 -10.25 -5.69
C THR A 227 -7.34 -8.93 -5.35
N ASN A 228 -7.56 -8.69 -4.06
CA ASN A 228 -8.07 -7.43 -3.52
C ASN A 228 -7.04 -6.84 -2.55
N PRO A 229 -6.27 -5.81 -2.94
CA PRO A 229 -5.23 -5.23 -2.11
C PRO A 229 -5.82 -4.53 -0.88
N ASP A 230 -5.11 -4.59 0.23
CA ASP A 230 -5.43 -3.86 1.44
C ASP A 230 -5.17 -2.35 1.31
N PRO A 231 -5.86 -1.50 2.11
CA PRO A 231 -5.59 -0.07 2.16
C PRO A 231 -4.18 0.26 2.65
N TRP A 232 -3.58 -0.61 3.48
CA TRP A 232 -2.23 -0.41 4.01
C TRP A 232 -1.18 -0.34 2.90
N ALA A 233 -1.28 -1.18 1.86
CA ALA A 233 -0.42 -1.17 0.69
C ALA A 233 -0.58 0.11 -0.16
N LYS A 234 -1.77 0.73 -0.14
CA LYS A 234 -2.08 1.96 -0.90
C LYS A 234 -1.81 3.26 -0.12
N ARG A 235 -1.48 3.19 1.17
CA ARG A 235 -1.50 4.34 2.10
C ARG A 235 -0.66 5.56 1.72
N ARG A 236 0.37 5.38 0.87
CA ARG A 236 1.27 6.45 0.41
C ARG A 236 0.86 7.10 -0.90
N LEU A 237 0.02 6.39 -1.66
CA LEU A 237 -0.35 6.76 -3.01
C LEU A 237 -1.45 7.81 -3.02
N ARG A 238 -1.87 8.36 -1.89
CA ARG A 238 -3.01 9.28 -1.82
C ARG A 238 -2.85 10.32 -0.74
N ASN A 239 -3.54 11.43 -0.92
CA ASN A 239 -3.78 12.41 0.12
C ASN A 239 -5.03 13.24 -0.21
N GLY A 240 -5.63 13.79 0.84
CA GLY A 240 -6.76 14.72 0.73
C GLY A 240 -8.09 14.00 0.58
N VAL A 241 -8.97 14.52 -0.28
CA VAL A 241 -10.37 14.07 -0.39
C VAL A 241 -10.56 12.73 -1.11
N LEU A 242 -9.51 12.20 -1.75
CA LEU A 242 -9.60 11.09 -2.70
C LEU A 242 -8.94 9.83 -2.16
N VAL A 243 -9.69 8.72 -2.18
CA VAL A 243 -9.26 7.39 -1.78
C VAL A 243 -9.52 6.41 -2.91
N GLN A 244 -8.59 5.49 -3.16
CA GLN A 244 -8.87 4.32 -3.99
C GLN A 244 -9.14 3.09 -3.11
N GLY A 245 -10.41 2.68 -3.06
CA GLY A 245 -10.86 1.53 -2.28
C GLY A 245 -10.49 0.18 -2.92
N GLY A 246 -10.94 -0.89 -2.27
CA GLY A 246 -10.90 -2.26 -2.80
C GLY A 246 -12.24 -2.76 -3.32
N ASN A 247 -13.16 -1.83 -3.60
CA ASN A 247 -14.51 -2.09 -4.11
C ASN A 247 -14.52 -2.08 -5.65
N GLY A 248 -15.65 -2.50 -6.22
CA GLY A 248 -15.84 -2.57 -7.67
C GLY A 248 -15.33 -3.86 -8.31
N ALA A 249 -15.55 -3.99 -9.62
CA ALA A 249 -15.19 -5.20 -10.37
C ALA A 249 -13.67 -5.36 -10.47
N LEU A 250 -12.94 -4.25 -10.56
CA LEU A 250 -11.48 -4.20 -10.64
C LEU A 250 -10.79 -3.91 -9.29
N ARG A 251 -11.53 -3.86 -8.18
CA ARG A 251 -11.00 -3.60 -6.81
C ARG A 251 -10.20 -2.29 -6.69
N ASN A 252 -10.63 -1.28 -7.44
CA ASN A 252 -9.91 -0.02 -7.59
C ASN A 252 -10.84 1.21 -7.73
N ASN A 253 -12.07 1.14 -7.21
CA ASN A 253 -12.99 2.28 -7.23
C ASN A 253 -12.40 3.51 -6.54
N PHE A 254 -12.75 4.68 -7.07
CA PHE A 254 -12.49 5.93 -6.38
C PHE A 254 -13.62 6.24 -5.43
N GLU A 255 -13.24 6.70 -4.25
CA GLU A 255 -14.08 7.17 -3.16
C GLU A 255 -13.67 8.61 -2.88
N LEU A 256 -14.63 9.52 -2.88
CA LEU A 256 -14.41 10.95 -2.84
C LEU A 256 -15.27 11.59 -1.74
N PHE A 257 -14.64 12.44 -0.91
CA PHE A 257 -15.31 13.13 0.20
C PHE A 257 -15.22 14.64 0.02
N VAL A 258 -16.33 15.27 -0.38
CA VAL A 258 -16.37 16.70 -0.72
C VAL A 258 -17.23 17.49 0.26
N LYS A 259 -16.81 18.71 0.59
CA LYS A 259 -17.62 19.61 1.39
C LYS A 259 -18.81 20.14 0.59
N ALA A 260 -20.01 20.07 1.15
CA ALA A 260 -21.26 20.56 0.58
C ALA A 260 -21.99 21.42 1.63
N GLY A 261 -21.85 22.75 1.56
CA GLY A 261 -22.31 23.63 2.63
C GLY A 261 -21.51 23.35 3.92
N ALA A 262 -22.20 23.02 5.02
CA ALA A 262 -21.57 22.58 6.26
C ALA A 262 -21.51 21.05 6.41
N ASN A 263 -21.94 20.31 5.39
CA ASN A 263 -21.87 18.85 5.34
C ASN A 263 -20.65 18.37 4.55
N ILE A 264 -20.35 17.08 4.68
CA ILE A 264 -19.45 16.35 3.79
C ILE A 264 -20.28 15.29 3.07
N ASP A 265 -20.14 15.22 1.75
CA ASP A 265 -20.77 14.21 0.90
C ASP A 265 -19.75 13.18 0.44
N HIS A 266 -20.15 11.91 0.47
CA HIS A 266 -19.42 10.79 -0.08
C HIS A 266 -19.92 10.48 -1.49
N TRP A 267 -18.97 10.35 -2.41
CA TRP A 267 -19.17 10.00 -3.82
C TRP A 267 -18.26 8.83 -4.19
N TYR A 268 -18.65 8.07 -5.21
CA TYR A 268 -17.81 7.02 -5.76
C TYR A 268 -17.79 7.05 -7.29
N ARG A 269 -16.78 6.40 -7.85
CA ARG A 269 -16.70 6.09 -9.29
C ARG A 269 -16.14 4.68 -9.51
N GLU A 270 -16.85 3.90 -10.31
CA GLU A 270 -16.35 2.60 -10.79
C GLU A 270 -15.32 2.81 -11.89
N ASN A 271 -14.13 2.24 -11.72
CA ASN A 271 -13.06 2.38 -12.70
C ASN A 271 -13.06 1.27 -13.77
N ALA A 272 -13.90 0.24 -13.62
CA ALA A 272 -14.08 -0.79 -14.65
C ALA A 272 -14.69 -0.26 -15.96
N ASP A 273 -15.38 0.88 -15.92
CA ASP A 273 -15.89 1.57 -17.10
C ASP A 273 -15.54 3.06 -17.03
N SER A 274 -14.66 3.49 -17.93
CA SER A 274 -14.22 4.88 -18.12
C SER A 274 -15.37 5.88 -18.38
N LYS A 275 -16.56 5.41 -18.74
CA LYS A 275 -17.76 6.24 -18.95
C LYS A 275 -18.62 6.38 -17.71
N THR A 276 -18.33 5.66 -16.62
CA THR A 276 -19.13 5.74 -15.40
C THR A 276 -19.00 7.13 -14.78
N PRO A 277 -20.10 7.88 -14.64
CA PRO A 277 -20.05 9.17 -13.96
C PRO A 277 -19.77 8.99 -12.47
N TRP A 278 -19.34 10.07 -11.82
CA TRP A 278 -19.34 10.13 -10.36
C TRP A 278 -20.77 9.99 -9.84
N ALA A 279 -20.96 9.13 -8.85
CA ALA A 279 -22.25 8.87 -8.23
C ALA A 279 -22.20 9.21 -6.73
N ARG A 280 -23.20 9.96 -6.27
CA ARG A 280 -23.31 10.33 -4.87
C ARG A 280 -23.78 9.12 -4.04
N VAL A 281 -23.03 8.79 -3.00
CA VAL A 281 -23.40 7.76 -2.00
C VAL A 281 -24.35 8.36 -0.98
N GLY A 282 -24.01 9.53 -0.42
CA GLY A 282 -24.78 10.14 0.65
C GLY A 282 -24.01 11.21 1.39
N THR A 283 -24.62 11.76 2.44
CA THR A 283 -23.94 12.66 3.38
C THR A 283 -23.25 11.82 4.45
N VAL A 284 -22.03 12.21 4.81
CA VAL A 284 -21.26 11.68 5.94
C VAL A 284 -21.95 12.11 7.23
N ARG A 285 -22.75 11.20 7.80
CA ARG A 285 -23.49 11.40 9.05
C ARG A 285 -23.83 10.05 9.66
N SER A 286 -24.03 10.02 10.97
CA SER A 286 -24.54 8.81 11.63
C SER A 286 -26.00 8.58 11.23
N THR A 287 -26.39 7.33 10.97
CA THR A 287 -27.82 6.98 10.83
C THR A 287 -28.49 6.76 12.19
N ASP A 288 -27.72 6.56 13.26
CA ASP A 288 -28.19 6.68 14.64
C ASP A 288 -28.22 8.17 15.01
N VAL A 289 -29.43 8.73 15.07
CA VAL A 289 -29.69 10.16 15.34
C VAL A 289 -29.14 10.62 16.68
N TRP A 290 -28.96 9.72 17.66
CA TRP A 290 -28.42 10.07 18.97
C TRP A 290 -26.89 10.18 18.97
N ARG A 291 -26.24 9.63 17.95
CA ARG A 291 -24.78 9.68 17.74
C ARG A 291 -24.37 10.67 16.67
N ASP A 292 -25.34 11.29 15.99
CA ASP A 292 -25.09 12.20 14.88
C ASP A 292 -24.69 13.60 15.39
N THR A 293 -23.48 13.72 15.94
CA THR A 293 -22.97 14.94 16.60
C THR A 293 -22.10 15.84 15.70
N PHE A 294 -21.99 15.47 14.42
CA PHE A 294 -21.05 16.08 13.47
C PHE A 294 -21.65 16.28 12.06
N HIS A 295 -22.93 15.95 11.87
CA HIS A 295 -23.65 16.46 10.71
C HIS A 295 -23.68 17.98 10.82
N ASP A 296 -23.46 18.71 9.72
CA ASP A 296 -23.51 20.19 9.64
C ASP A 296 -22.40 21.06 10.26
N ASP A 297 -21.24 20.50 10.62
CA ASP A 297 -20.18 21.28 11.28
C ASP A 297 -18.89 21.51 10.49
N ALA A 298 -18.81 21.04 9.23
CA ALA A 298 -17.60 21.14 8.42
C ALA A 298 -17.37 22.57 7.90
N LEU A 299 -16.23 23.17 8.26
CA LEU A 299 -15.77 24.46 7.73
C LEU A 299 -14.83 24.33 6.53
N ASP A 300 -14.25 23.14 6.30
CA ASP A 300 -13.33 22.88 5.21
C ASP A 300 -13.45 21.47 4.62
N PHE A 301 -12.80 21.23 3.48
CA PHE A 301 -12.72 19.90 2.89
C PHE A 301 -11.96 18.93 3.82
N PRO A 302 -12.38 17.65 3.89
CA PRO A 302 -11.70 16.67 4.71
C PRO A 302 -10.40 16.16 4.08
N ALA A 303 -9.48 15.74 4.93
CA ALA A 303 -8.47 14.76 4.56
C ALA A 303 -8.98 13.36 4.90
N ALA A 304 -8.91 12.44 3.94
CA ALA A 304 -9.46 11.11 4.04
C ALA A 304 -8.36 10.04 3.97
N VAL A 305 -8.46 9.04 4.85
CA VAL A 305 -7.73 7.78 4.71
C VAL A 305 -8.67 6.60 4.87
N GLN A 306 -8.31 5.50 4.25
CA GLN A 306 -8.82 4.18 4.59
C GLN A 306 -7.80 3.49 5.49
N SER A 307 -8.19 3.13 6.71
CA SER A 307 -7.28 2.67 7.76
C SER A 307 -7.10 1.15 7.80
N SER A 308 -6.13 0.67 8.58
CA SER A 308 -5.99 -0.74 8.90
C SER A 308 -7.04 -1.26 9.91
N PHE A 309 -7.83 -0.37 10.53
CA PHE A 309 -8.98 -0.78 11.34
C PHE A 309 -10.10 -1.18 10.41
N ASN A 310 -10.15 -2.47 10.05
CA ASN A 310 -11.21 -3.05 9.23
C ASN A 310 -11.46 -2.36 7.85
N ARG A 311 -10.47 -1.62 7.33
CA ARG A 311 -10.61 -0.85 6.07
C ARG A 311 -11.65 0.27 6.17
N ASP A 312 -11.83 0.80 7.38
CA ASP A 312 -12.72 1.92 7.69
C ASP A 312 -12.25 3.18 6.97
N PHE A 313 -13.20 4.04 6.59
CA PHE A 313 -12.88 5.39 6.13
C PHE A 313 -12.74 6.29 7.35
N GLU A 314 -11.68 7.07 7.39
CA GLU A 314 -11.36 8.02 8.45
C GLU A 314 -11.26 9.40 7.81
N LEU A 315 -11.95 10.39 8.38
CA LEU A 315 -11.93 11.76 7.91
C LEU A 315 -11.46 12.69 9.03
N VAL A 316 -10.55 13.60 8.69
CA VAL A 316 -10.18 14.73 9.57
C VAL A 316 -10.45 16.03 8.84
N TYR A 317 -11.17 16.94 9.47
CA TYR A 317 -11.54 18.23 8.89
C TYR A 317 -11.67 19.32 9.94
N ARG A 318 -11.68 20.58 9.51
CA ARG A 318 -11.89 21.73 10.39
C ARG A 318 -13.37 21.90 10.71
N SER A 319 -13.73 21.95 11.99
CA SER A 319 -15.13 22.09 12.43
C SER A 319 -15.47 23.50 12.90
N ASN A 320 -16.77 23.80 12.99
CA ASN A 320 -17.29 25.07 13.54
C ASN A 320 -17.01 25.24 15.05
N TYR A 321 -16.53 24.19 15.72
CA TYR A 321 -16.05 24.19 17.10
C TYR A 321 -14.64 24.76 17.26
N ARG A 322 -14.09 25.41 16.21
CA ARG A 322 -12.75 26.02 16.22
C ARG A 322 -11.63 25.00 16.49
N LYS A 323 -11.87 23.74 16.15
CA LYS A 323 -10.92 22.63 16.26
C LYS A 323 -10.96 21.81 14.98
N LEU A 324 -10.09 20.81 14.89
CA LEU A 324 -10.29 19.72 13.95
C LEU A 324 -11.28 18.72 14.56
N ARG A 325 -11.97 17.97 13.71
CA ARG A 325 -12.77 16.81 14.07
C ARG A 325 -12.28 15.58 13.32
N HIS A 326 -12.24 14.45 14.01
CA HIS A 326 -12.00 13.12 13.45
C HIS A 326 -13.30 12.32 13.51
N VAL A 327 -13.74 11.81 12.36
CA VAL A 327 -14.90 10.90 12.22
C VAL A 327 -14.50 9.68 11.41
N TYR A 328 -15.23 8.57 11.57
CA TYR A 328 -14.92 7.33 10.86
C TYR A 328 -16.15 6.53 10.49
N TYR A 329 -16.07 5.80 9.38
CA TYR A 329 -17.08 4.85 8.96
C TYR A 329 -16.67 3.44 9.38
N ASP A 330 -17.35 2.91 10.38
CA ASP A 330 -17.20 1.52 10.81
C ASP A 330 -17.80 0.62 9.72
N GLN A 331 -16.95 -0.03 8.94
CA GLN A 331 -17.36 -0.92 7.85
C GLN A 331 -18.10 -2.16 8.36
N ALA A 332 -17.83 -2.61 9.59
CA ALA A 332 -18.49 -3.77 10.16
C ALA A 332 -19.88 -3.39 10.72
N GLY A 333 -19.97 -2.25 11.38
CA GLY A 333 -21.21 -1.72 11.94
C GLY A 333 -22.12 -1.02 10.93
N GLY A 334 -21.57 -0.55 9.80
CA GLY A 334 -22.30 0.16 8.76
C GLY A 334 -22.70 1.58 9.14
N LEU A 335 -21.90 2.25 9.99
CA LEU A 335 -22.25 3.55 10.59
C LEU A 335 -21.06 4.52 10.57
N TRP A 336 -21.34 5.79 10.33
CA TRP A 336 -20.40 6.87 10.66
C TRP A 336 -20.48 7.19 12.15
N ASN A 337 -19.32 7.36 12.77
CA ASN A 337 -19.15 7.66 14.18
C ASN A 337 -18.28 8.90 14.36
N ASP A 338 -18.64 9.71 15.36
CA ASP A 338 -17.79 10.79 15.87
C ASP A 338 -16.66 10.17 16.70
N ALA A 339 -15.40 10.35 16.28
CA ALA A 339 -14.28 9.89 17.11
C ALA A 339 -14.01 10.91 18.20
N THR A 340 -13.63 12.14 17.83
CA THR A 340 -13.36 13.24 18.76
C THR A 340 -13.05 14.57 18.06
N LEU A 341 -13.07 15.66 18.83
CA LEU A 341 -12.41 16.92 18.47
C LEU A 341 -10.93 16.88 18.89
N LEU A 342 -10.04 17.41 18.04
CA LEU A 342 -8.59 17.34 18.25
C LEU A 342 -7.88 18.63 17.84
N GLY A 343 -6.62 18.72 18.26
CA GLY A 343 -5.68 19.72 17.77
C GLY A 343 -5.80 21.11 18.40
N PRO A 344 -5.05 22.08 17.84
CA PRO A 344 -5.03 23.45 18.33
C PRO A 344 -6.39 24.15 18.12
N GLN A 345 -6.56 25.29 18.79
CA GLN A 345 -7.67 26.20 18.52
C GLN A 345 -7.42 26.94 17.20
N ASP A 346 -8.50 27.14 16.44
CA ASP A 346 -8.51 27.89 15.19
C ASP A 346 -7.49 27.41 14.14
N PRO A 347 -7.49 26.10 13.81
CA PRO A 347 -6.70 25.63 12.67
C PRO A 347 -7.21 26.29 11.39
N ILE A 348 -6.33 26.42 10.40
CA ILE A 348 -6.64 26.95 9.07
C ILE A 348 -6.39 25.89 8.00
N GLY A 349 -7.06 26.02 6.86
CA GLY A 349 -6.88 25.15 5.70
C GLY A 349 -7.28 23.69 5.93
N ILE A 350 -6.78 22.82 5.04
CA ILE A 350 -7.02 21.39 5.07
C ILE A 350 -5.85 20.73 5.83
N PRO A 351 -6.12 19.82 6.80
CA PRO A 351 -5.05 19.14 7.51
C PRO A 351 -4.35 18.10 6.62
N GLY A 352 -3.06 17.85 6.90
CA GLY A 352 -2.41 16.62 6.44
C GLY A 352 -2.81 15.46 7.36
N PHE A 353 -3.18 14.29 6.81
CA PHE A 353 -3.63 13.16 7.61
C PHE A 353 -3.16 11.83 7.00
N VAL A 354 -2.45 11.02 7.78
CA VAL A 354 -2.00 9.68 7.37
C VAL A 354 -2.12 8.68 8.53
N GLN A 355 -2.12 7.39 8.17
CA GLN A 355 -1.77 6.33 9.11
C GLN A 355 -0.30 5.94 8.88
N SER A 356 0.52 6.06 9.91
CA SER A 356 1.95 5.75 9.89
C SER A 356 2.21 4.33 10.38
N ASN A 357 3.39 3.77 10.08
CA ASN A 357 3.87 2.52 10.68
C ASN A 357 4.65 2.72 11.99
N ARG A 358 4.42 3.87 12.66
CA ARG A 358 4.86 4.07 14.03
C ARG A 358 3.80 3.47 14.94
N GLY A 359 4.20 2.67 15.91
CA GLY A 359 3.26 1.85 16.66
C GLY A 359 2.75 0.62 15.89
N ALA A 360 2.19 -0.33 16.62
CA ALA A 360 1.59 -1.55 16.10
C ALA A 360 0.31 -1.87 16.90
N PRO A 361 -0.92 -1.55 16.43
CA PRO A 361 -1.32 -0.92 15.16
C PRO A 361 -0.65 0.43 14.88
N GLY A 362 -0.57 0.76 13.59
CA GLY A 362 0.04 2.00 13.13
C GLY A 362 -0.74 3.23 13.58
N ASP A 363 -0.02 4.24 14.08
CA ASP A 363 -0.55 5.48 14.62
C ASP A 363 -1.20 6.35 13.54
N PHE A 364 -2.16 7.18 13.95
CA PHE A 364 -2.66 8.25 13.11
C PHE A 364 -1.86 9.52 13.34
N GLU A 365 -1.49 10.20 12.25
CA GLU A 365 -0.67 11.41 12.27
C GLU A 365 -1.41 12.52 11.54
N VAL A 366 -1.51 13.69 12.18
CA VAL A 366 -2.11 14.89 11.61
C VAL A 366 -1.13 16.05 11.66
N VAL A 367 -1.06 16.85 10.60
CA VAL A 367 -0.43 18.17 10.62
C VAL A 367 -1.47 19.21 10.30
N ALA A 368 -1.62 20.20 11.18
CA ALA A 368 -2.50 21.35 10.98
C ALA A 368 -1.77 22.65 11.26
N VAL A 369 -2.20 23.73 10.62
CA VAL A 369 -1.57 25.06 10.77
C VAL A 369 -2.55 26.00 11.45
N THR A 370 -2.04 26.94 12.24
CA THR A 370 -2.81 27.99 12.92
C THR A 370 -2.50 29.37 12.32
N GLY A 371 -3.34 30.36 12.64
CA GLY A 371 -3.22 31.73 12.09
C GLY A 371 -1.92 32.48 12.43
N ASP A 372 -1.12 31.98 13.37
CA ASP A 372 0.23 32.47 13.66
C ASP A 372 1.30 31.94 12.67
N GLY A 373 0.88 31.12 11.69
CA GLY A 373 1.72 30.57 10.64
C GLY A 373 2.64 29.44 11.11
N ARG A 374 2.26 28.72 12.17
CA ARG A 374 2.97 27.54 12.68
C ARG A 374 2.22 26.24 12.41
N ALA A 375 2.95 25.17 12.19
CA ALA A 375 2.41 23.82 12.01
C ALA A 375 2.46 23.03 13.32
N HIS A 376 1.38 22.31 13.62
CA HIS A 376 1.20 21.45 14.78
C HIS A 376 1.11 20.00 14.31
N HIS A 377 2.07 19.17 14.69
CA HIS A 377 2.02 17.72 14.46
C HIS A 377 1.33 17.04 15.64
N LEU A 378 0.22 16.39 15.36
CA LEU A 378 -0.60 15.63 16.29
C LEU A 378 -0.47 14.13 16.00
N THR A 379 -0.44 13.32 17.04
CA THR A 379 -0.46 11.85 16.93
C THR A 379 -1.60 11.30 17.77
N LYS A 380 -2.26 10.26 17.27
CA LYS A 380 -3.11 9.36 18.06
C LYS A 380 -2.44 8.00 18.09
N HIS A 381 -1.99 7.62 19.28
CA HIS A 381 -1.39 6.32 19.50
C HIS A 381 -2.44 5.22 19.39
N ASN A 382 -2.10 4.22 18.59
CA ASN A 382 -2.92 3.04 18.42
C ASN A 382 -2.29 1.79 19.05
N SER A 383 -1.07 1.89 19.62
CA SER A 383 -0.36 0.78 20.25
C SER A 383 0.17 1.06 21.67
N THR A 384 0.70 0.00 22.30
CA THR A 384 1.43 0.08 23.59
C THR A 384 2.80 0.78 23.43
N PRO A 385 3.39 1.33 24.50
CA PRO A 385 2.83 1.57 25.83
C PRO A 385 1.90 2.78 25.79
N TRP A 386 0.70 2.60 26.33
CA TRP A 386 -0.36 3.58 26.42
C TRP A 386 -0.05 4.73 27.38
N THR A 387 1.13 5.36 27.24
CA THR A 387 1.58 6.49 28.06
C THR A 387 0.64 7.69 27.93
N ARG A 388 -0.16 7.71 26.86
CA ARG A 388 -1.40 8.46 26.73
C ARG A 388 -2.52 7.46 26.45
N THR A 389 -3.74 7.76 26.90
CA THR A 389 -4.89 6.86 26.74
C THR A 389 -4.99 6.41 25.27
N PRO A 390 -5.13 5.10 25.00
CA PRO A 390 -5.38 4.60 23.65
C PRO A 390 -6.44 5.43 22.95
N GLY A 391 -6.14 5.91 21.76
CA GLY A 391 -7.11 6.66 20.99
C GLY A 391 -7.28 8.15 21.32
N GLU A 392 -6.56 8.68 22.31
CA GLU A 392 -6.46 10.13 22.50
C GLU A 392 -5.44 10.76 21.54
N TRP A 393 -5.82 11.92 20.98
CA TRP A 393 -4.93 12.75 20.19
C TRP A 393 -4.08 13.64 21.08
N TYR A 394 -2.84 13.86 20.67
CA TYR A 394 -1.96 14.79 21.36
C TYR A 394 -0.95 15.48 20.44
N GLU A 395 -0.44 16.62 20.89
CA GLU A 395 0.60 17.35 20.17
C GLU A 395 1.99 16.78 20.45
N GLN A 396 2.64 16.35 19.36
CA GLN A 396 4.04 15.94 19.35
C GLN A 396 4.97 17.15 19.37
N GLN A 397 4.73 18.05 18.41
CA GLN A 397 5.65 19.15 18.15
C GLN A 397 4.97 20.23 17.32
N THR A 398 5.21 21.48 17.70
CA THR A 398 4.99 22.63 16.83
C THR A 398 6.26 22.96 16.04
N PHE A 399 6.16 23.19 14.73
CA PHE A 399 7.29 23.46 13.84
C PHE A 399 6.94 24.45 12.73
N GLY A 400 7.97 24.90 12.00
CA GLY A 400 7.80 25.89 10.93
C GLY A 400 7.42 27.29 11.44
N SER A 401 7.44 28.25 10.52
CA SER A 401 7.01 29.63 10.74
C SER A 401 6.66 30.26 9.39
N GLY A 402 5.81 31.29 9.41
CA GLY A 402 5.42 32.01 8.20
C GLY A 402 4.64 31.17 7.20
N ILE A 403 3.96 30.11 7.65
CA ILE A 403 3.13 29.26 6.81
C ILE A 403 1.81 29.99 6.54
N ALA A 404 1.46 30.18 5.26
CA ALA A 404 0.22 30.83 4.87
C ALA A 404 -0.90 29.83 4.57
N PHE A 405 -0.57 28.70 3.94
CA PHE A 405 -1.56 27.68 3.57
C PHE A 405 -1.05 26.27 3.90
N SER A 406 -1.92 25.50 4.55
CA SER A 406 -1.77 24.07 4.81
C SER A 406 -2.75 23.25 3.99
N GLY A 407 -2.26 22.11 3.52
CA GLY A 407 -3.03 21.22 2.68
C GLY A 407 -2.74 19.76 3.00
N PRO A 408 -3.40 18.85 2.26
CA PRO A 408 -3.21 17.43 2.39
C PRO A 408 -1.86 17.00 1.81
N SER A 409 -0.79 17.25 2.57
CA SER A 409 0.58 17.10 2.10
C SER A 409 1.48 16.35 3.09
N LEU A 410 0.89 15.69 4.09
CA LEU A 410 1.61 14.81 5.00
C LEU A 410 1.73 13.41 4.39
N VAL A 411 2.94 12.85 4.31
CA VAL A 411 3.17 11.48 3.83
C VAL A 411 4.14 10.78 4.77
N GLN A 412 3.90 9.50 5.06
CA GLN A 412 4.94 8.63 5.61
C GLN A 412 5.68 7.91 4.48
N SER A 413 6.90 8.36 4.19
CA SER A 413 7.78 7.81 3.16
C SER A 413 8.39 6.48 3.58
N LYS A 414 8.85 5.68 2.62
CA LYS A 414 9.79 4.57 2.89
C LYS A 414 11.23 5.05 3.13
N LEU A 415 11.53 6.34 2.92
CA LEU A 415 12.80 6.92 3.38
C LEU A 415 13.00 6.66 4.87
N GLY A 416 14.25 6.47 5.28
CA GLY A 416 14.64 6.18 6.67
C GLY A 416 14.37 4.74 7.14
N VAL A 417 13.79 3.88 6.29
CA VAL A 417 13.70 2.43 6.55
C VAL A 417 15.09 1.81 6.30
N THR A 418 15.89 1.71 7.37
CA THR A 418 17.27 1.18 7.32
C THR A 418 17.38 -0.33 7.65
N ALA A 419 16.28 -0.94 8.09
CA ALA A 419 16.18 -2.36 8.41
C ALA A 419 15.32 -3.11 7.37
N SER A 420 15.06 -4.41 7.63
CA SER A 420 14.02 -5.17 6.93
C SER A 420 12.72 -4.34 6.84
N PRO A 421 12.00 -4.34 5.70
CA PRO A 421 10.75 -3.58 5.54
C PRO A 421 9.67 -3.98 6.54
N GLU A 422 9.90 -5.09 7.25
CA GLU A 422 9.01 -5.73 8.23
C GLU A 422 9.14 -5.10 9.63
N ASN A 423 10.18 -4.29 9.89
CA ASN A 423 10.43 -3.68 11.21
C ASN A 423 10.89 -2.20 11.15
N GLY A 424 11.15 -1.64 9.96
CA GLY A 424 11.68 -0.28 9.82
C GLY A 424 10.59 0.78 9.79
N GLN A 425 10.78 1.86 10.55
CA GLN A 425 9.85 3.00 10.55
C GLN A 425 10.21 4.01 9.47
N GLY A 426 9.20 4.42 8.70
CA GLY A 426 9.35 5.44 7.68
C GLY A 426 9.44 6.86 8.24
N GLU A 427 10.00 7.76 7.44
CA GLU A 427 10.06 9.20 7.72
C GLU A 427 8.73 9.89 7.40
N LEU A 428 8.37 10.92 8.18
CA LEU A 428 7.25 11.79 7.84
C LEU A 428 7.75 12.99 7.04
N HIS A 429 7.01 13.33 5.99
CA HIS A 429 7.28 14.46 5.11
C HIS A 429 6.04 15.35 5.02
N TYR A 430 6.26 16.67 5.05
CA TYR A 430 5.19 17.66 4.97
C TYR A 430 5.63 18.82 4.07
N VAL A 431 4.74 19.31 3.21
CA VAL A 431 5.02 20.49 2.37
C VAL A 431 3.90 21.51 2.52
N CYS A 432 4.24 22.78 2.69
CA CYS A 432 3.26 23.86 2.82
C CYS A 432 3.67 25.09 2.03
N THR A 433 2.71 26.01 1.80
CA THR A 433 2.97 27.31 1.18
C THR A 433 3.28 28.35 2.26
N LEU A 434 4.38 29.08 2.08
CA LEU A 434 4.80 30.20 2.93
C LEU A 434 4.12 31.51 2.51
N SER A 435 4.11 32.49 3.41
CA SER A 435 3.55 33.84 3.14
C SER A 435 4.20 34.58 1.98
N GLY A 436 5.42 34.21 1.60
CA GLY A 436 6.11 34.72 0.41
C GLY A 436 5.76 34.01 -0.90
N GLY A 437 4.79 33.09 -0.92
CA GLY A 437 4.37 32.35 -2.13
C GLY A 437 5.31 31.21 -2.55
N GLY A 438 6.37 30.94 -1.79
CA GLY A 438 7.22 29.75 -1.98
C GLY A 438 6.73 28.58 -1.12
N MET A 439 7.10 27.36 -1.49
CA MET A 439 6.81 26.15 -0.70
C MET A 439 8.00 25.75 0.17
N ALA A 440 7.73 25.24 1.38
CA ALA A 440 8.73 24.67 2.28
C ALA A 440 8.51 23.17 2.47
N HIS A 441 9.59 22.38 2.37
CA HIS A 441 9.57 20.93 2.61
C HIS A 441 10.17 20.62 3.98
N PHE A 442 9.39 19.98 4.84
CA PHE A 442 9.80 19.52 6.16
C PHE A 442 9.89 17.98 6.21
N ARG A 443 10.83 17.49 7.00
CA ARG A 443 11.05 16.06 7.28
C ARG A 443 11.12 15.85 8.79
N ARG A 444 10.49 14.77 9.27
CA ARG A 444 10.73 14.19 10.59
C ARG A 444 11.33 12.81 10.40
N ALA A 445 12.60 12.64 10.79
CA ALA A 445 13.29 11.37 10.68
C ALA A 445 12.63 10.29 11.57
N SER A 446 12.95 9.02 11.33
CA SER A 446 12.49 7.90 12.18
C SER A 446 13.13 7.90 13.57
N ALA A 447 14.39 8.35 13.68
CA ALA A 447 15.19 8.33 14.92
C ALA A 447 15.51 9.71 15.52
N ALA A 448 14.98 10.81 14.96
CA ALA A 448 15.22 12.16 15.48
C ALA A 448 13.92 12.78 16.04
N ASP A 449 14.02 13.44 17.19
CA ASP A 449 12.87 13.98 17.92
C ASP A 449 12.21 15.22 17.28
N GLY A 450 12.68 15.68 16.11
CA GLY A 450 12.32 16.98 15.54
C GLY A 450 11.97 16.97 14.05
N TRP A 451 11.04 17.85 13.67
CA TRP A 451 10.87 18.32 12.29
C TRP A 451 12.02 19.23 11.86
N THR A 452 12.55 19.01 10.66
CA THR A 452 13.61 19.81 10.04
C THR A 452 13.15 20.31 8.69
N GLN A 453 13.35 21.58 8.38
CA GLN A 453 13.13 22.13 7.05
C GLN A 453 14.29 21.72 6.13
N LEU A 454 13.99 21.02 5.05
CA LEU A 454 14.98 20.58 4.06
C LEU A 454 15.31 21.67 3.03
N GLY A 455 14.38 22.59 2.78
CA GLY A 455 14.56 23.69 1.86
C GLY A 455 13.25 24.33 1.42
N THR A 456 13.38 25.35 0.58
CA THR A 456 12.26 26.03 -0.10
C THR A 456 12.38 25.89 -1.61
N PHE A 457 11.23 25.90 -2.31
CA PHE A 457 11.14 25.77 -3.76
C PHE A 457 9.80 26.29 -4.27
N GLY A 458 9.69 26.54 -5.58
CA GLY A 458 8.51 27.17 -6.17
C GLY A 458 8.35 28.63 -5.74
N GLN A 459 7.52 29.37 -6.49
CA GLN A 459 7.14 30.77 -6.24
C GLN A 459 5.67 30.97 -6.65
N ASP A 460 5.08 32.09 -6.26
CA ASP A 460 3.72 32.52 -6.65
C ASP A 460 2.61 31.49 -6.39
N THR A 461 2.81 30.60 -5.42
CA THR A 461 1.77 29.67 -4.98
C THR A 461 0.71 30.42 -4.19
N THR A 462 -0.55 30.19 -4.52
CA THR A 462 -1.69 30.95 -3.98
C THR A 462 -2.48 30.20 -2.93
N GLU A 463 -2.24 28.90 -2.80
CA GLU A 463 -2.94 28.00 -1.89
C GLU A 463 -2.04 26.82 -1.50
N ALA A 464 -2.56 25.90 -0.70
CA ALA A 464 -1.79 24.78 -0.21
C ALA A 464 -1.49 23.70 -1.28
N PRO A 465 -0.32 23.04 -1.21
CA PRO A 465 -0.02 21.89 -2.04
C PRO A 465 -0.68 20.60 -1.52
N CYS A 466 -0.81 19.62 -2.41
CA CYS A 466 -1.09 18.22 -2.07
C CYS A 466 0.09 17.33 -2.49
N LEU A 467 0.54 16.44 -1.60
CA LEU A 467 1.73 15.60 -1.79
C LEU A 467 1.37 14.12 -1.71
N VAL A 468 1.94 13.27 -2.55
CA VAL A 468 1.93 11.81 -2.39
C VAL A 468 3.33 11.23 -2.61
N GLU A 469 3.58 10.01 -2.15
CA GLU A 469 4.71 9.20 -2.62
C GLU A 469 4.16 8.14 -3.57
N GLY A 470 4.47 8.29 -4.86
CA GLY A 470 4.07 7.33 -5.89
C GLY A 470 4.97 6.09 -5.92
N THR A 471 4.86 5.34 -7.01
CA THR A 471 5.69 4.16 -7.30
C THR A 471 6.72 4.42 -8.40
N TYR A 472 6.69 5.59 -9.04
CA TYR A 472 7.72 6.00 -9.99
C TYR A 472 9.08 6.04 -9.30
N GLY A 473 10.11 5.46 -9.92
CA GLY A 473 11.44 5.34 -9.31
C GLY A 473 11.61 4.17 -8.32
N ALA A 474 10.53 3.52 -7.88
CA ALA A 474 10.61 2.32 -7.04
C ALA A 474 10.82 1.06 -7.90
N GLY A 475 12.06 0.60 -8.00
CA GLY A 475 12.43 -0.58 -8.80
C GLY A 475 11.90 -1.92 -8.25
N ASN A 476 11.64 -1.98 -6.95
CA ASN A 476 11.12 -3.17 -6.26
C ASN A 476 10.34 -2.74 -4.99
N GLU A 477 9.90 -3.71 -4.19
CA GLU A 477 9.14 -3.46 -2.98
C GLU A 477 9.89 -2.73 -1.86
N MET A 478 11.22 -2.72 -1.94
CA MET A 478 12.12 -1.96 -1.05
C MET A 478 12.38 -0.54 -1.56
N GLY A 479 12.13 -0.28 -2.84
CA GLY A 479 12.36 1.01 -3.46
C GLY A 479 11.46 2.10 -2.88
N VAL A 480 12.04 3.30 -2.74
CA VAL A 480 11.30 4.54 -2.45
C VAL A 480 10.86 5.15 -3.77
N GLY A 481 9.57 5.48 -3.88
CA GLY A 481 9.07 6.17 -5.05
C GLY A 481 9.30 7.68 -5.00
N ASN A 482 9.00 8.33 -6.12
CA ASN A 482 9.03 9.78 -6.23
C ASN A 482 7.98 10.40 -5.31
N PHE A 483 8.34 11.56 -4.77
CA PHE A 483 7.33 12.49 -4.32
C PHE A 483 6.70 13.17 -5.53
N GLU A 484 5.38 13.24 -5.53
CA GLU A 484 4.56 13.89 -6.54
C GLU A 484 3.69 14.93 -5.85
N LEU A 485 3.72 16.17 -6.32
CA LEU A 485 3.09 17.31 -5.66
C LEU A 485 2.33 18.17 -6.68
N CYS A 486 1.14 18.60 -6.32
CA CYS A 486 0.37 19.57 -7.11
C CYS A 486 -0.01 20.77 -6.24
N VAL A 487 0.10 21.98 -6.79
CA VAL A 487 -0.15 23.23 -6.05
C VAL A 487 -0.82 24.28 -6.94
N PRO A 488 -1.82 25.03 -6.45
CA PRO A 488 -2.37 26.17 -7.17
C PRO A 488 -1.38 27.34 -7.23
N VAL A 489 -1.36 28.03 -8.34
CA VAL A 489 -0.55 29.24 -8.58
C VAL A 489 -1.40 30.38 -9.13
N ALA A 490 -0.84 31.58 -9.10
CA ALA A 490 -1.46 32.77 -9.68
C ALA A 490 -1.94 32.52 -11.13
N GLY A 491 -3.10 33.08 -11.46
CA GLY A 491 -3.76 32.86 -12.76
C GLY A 491 -4.76 31.70 -12.79
N GLY A 492 -4.98 31.01 -11.66
CA GLY A 492 -5.97 29.93 -11.58
C GLY A 492 -5.51 28.62 -12.21
N HIS A 493 -4.20 28.37 -12.19
CA HIS A 493 -3.56 27.16 -12.72
C HIS A 493 -3.02 26.28 -11.59
N ILE A 494 -2.63 25.06 -11.93
CA ILE A 494 -1.95 24.11 -11.06
C ILE A 494 -0.57 23.84 -11.62
N GLU A 495 0.44 23.85 -10.77
CA GLU A 495 1.75 23.30 -11.09
C GLU A 495 1.90 21.88 -10.56
N HIS A 496 2.44 21.00 -11.39
CA HIS A 496 2.90 19.68 -10.98
C HIS A 496 4.42 19.72 -10.75
N TRP A 497 4.83 19.19 -9.59
CA TRP A 497 6.20 19.07 -9.14
C TRP A 497 6.50 17.63 -8.76
N TRP A 498 7.74 17.20 -8.94
CA TRP A 498 8.20 15.88 -8.50
C TRP A 498 9.63 15.92 -7.95
N ARG A 499 9.96 14.93 -7.12
CA ARG A 499 11.32 14.74 -6.60
C ARG A 499 11.70 13.26 -6.59
N TYR A 500 12.84 12.96 -7.22
CA TYR A 500 13.46 11.64 -7.14
C TYR A 500 14.01 11.40 -5.74
N ASN A 501 13.55 10.33 -5.07
CA ASN A 501 13.94 10.05 -3.69
C ASN A 501 14.98 8.93 -3.55
N ALA A 502 15.14 8.06 -4.56
CA ALA A 502 16.16 7.00 -4.51
C ALA A 502 17.60 7.55 -4.62
N SER A 503 17.78 8.71 -5.26
CA SER A 503 18.98 9.55 -5.15
C SER A 503 18.52 10.99 -4.95
N PRO A 504 18.38 11.46 -3.69
CA PRO A 504 17.67 12.69 -3.38
C PRO A 504 18.22 13.93 -4.10
N GLY A 505 17.47 14.42 -5.09
CA GLY A 505 17.76 15.64 -5.85
C GLY A 505 16.88 16.83 -5.47
N PRO A 506 16.95 17.95 -6.23
CA PRO A 506 16.04 19.08 -6.07
C PRO A 506 14.62 18.69 -6.51
N TRP A 507 13.65 19.53 -6.16
CA TRP A 507 12.32 19.49 -6.74
C TRP A 507 12.34 19.95 -8.19
N ASN A 508 11.55 19.29 -9.04
CA ASN A 508 11.46 19.57 -10.46
C ASN A 508 10.01 19.91 -10.83
N ARG A 509 9.80 21.08 -11.42
CA ARG A 509 8.51 21.46 -12.01
C ARG A 509 8.35 20.78 -13.36
N SER A 510 7.30 20.00 -13.55
CA SER A 510 7.07 19.20 -14.75
C SER A 510 5.96 19.73 -15.64
N ALA A 511 4.94 20.40 -15.09
CA ALA A 511 3.80 20.88 -15.87
C ALA A 511 3.06 22.04 -15.20
N VAL A 512 2.31 22.78 -16.03
CA VAL A 512 1.28 23.73 -15.62
C VAL A 512 0.00 23.36 -16.36
N PHE A 513 -1.12 23.26 -15.64
CA PHE A 513 -2.40 22.83 -16.21
C PHE A 513 -3.59 23.37 -15.41
N GLY A 514 -4.80 23.08 -15.89
CA GLY A 514 -6.04 23.53 -15.26
C GLY A 514 -6.37 24.99 -15.55
N SER A 515 -7.61 25.37 -15.27
CA SER A 515 -8.09 26.76 -15.35
C SER A 515 -9.10 27.00 -14.25
N ASP A 516 -9.17 28.24 -13.77
CA ASP A 516 -10.08 28.67 -12.71
C ASP A 516 -9.93 27.86 -11.43
N VAL A 517 -8.72 27.39 -11.14
CA VAL A 517 -8.46 26.57 -9.95
C VAL A 517 -8.30 27.48 -8.74
N ARG A 518 -9.02 27.12 -7.67
CA ARG A 518 -8.89 27.72 -6.34
C ARG A 518 -7.96 26.90 -5.47
N ARG A 519 -8.24 25.60 -5.28
CA ARG A 519 -7.48 24.71 -4.39
C ARG A 519 -7.23 23.35 -5.02
N VAL A 520 -6.11 22.70 -4.67
CA VAL A 520 -5.92 21.25 -4.89
C VAL A 520 -6.40 20.53 -3.64
N LEU A 521 -7.43 19.69 -3.78
CA LEU A 521 -8.12 19.03 -2.68
C LEU A 521 -7.61 17.61 -2.41
N GLY A 522 -7.06 16.96 -3.43
CA GLY A 522 -6.52 15.61 -3.30
C GLY A 522 -5.71 15.20 -4.51
N LEU A 523 -4.75 14.31 -4.27
CA LEU A 523 -3.87 13.71 -5.26
C LEU A 523 -3.78 12.22 -4.95
N LEU A 524 -3.80 11.40 -5.99
CA LEU A 524 -3.71 9.95 -5.85
C LEU A 524 -2.94 9.35 -7.04
N GLN A 525 -2.02 8.41 -6.80
CA GLN A 525 -1.55 7.52 -7.84
C GLN A 525 -2.46 6.30 -7.91
N SER A 526 -3.13 6.16 -9.04
CA SER A 526 -4.07 5.07 -9.29
C SER A 526 -3.35 3.79 -9.68
N THR A 527 -3.91 2.65 -9.26
CA THR A 527 -3.56 1.34 -9.83
C THR A 527 -3.97 1.20 -11.30
N TYR A 528 -4.78 2.13 -11.83
CA TYR A 528 -5.02 2.26 -13.27
C TYR A 528 -3.80 2.86 -13.97
N ALA A 529 -3.02 2.01 -14.64
CA ALA A 529 -1.85 2.39 -15.42
C ALA A 529 -0.83 3.29 -14.70
N THR A 530 -0.80 3.28 -13.35
CA THR A 530 0.04 4.17 -12.52
C THR A 530 -0.19 5.67 -12.74
N ASN A 531 -1.37 6.05 -13.26
CA ASN A 531 -1.74 7.43 -13.51
C ASN A 531 -1.82 8.24 -12.21
N LEU A 532 -1.57 9.55 -12.29
CA LEU A 532 -1.94 10.47 -11.22
C LEU A 532 -3.37 10.95 -11.44
N GLU A 533 -4.09 11.13 -10.34
CA GLU A 533 -5.49 11.52 -10.28
C GLU A 533 -5.58 12.68 -9.30
N LEU A 534 -6.27 13.75 -9.68
CA LEU A 534 -6.33 14.96 -8.89
C LEU A 534 -7.75 15.49 -8.84
N ILE A 535 -8.14 15.98 -7.66
CA ILE A 535 -9.38 16.73 -7.47
C ILE A 535 -9.01 18.17 -7.11
N ALA A 536 -9.53 19.12 -7.86
CA ALA A 536 -9.37 20.55 -7.60
C ALA A 536 -10.72 21.20 -7.32
N GLU A 537 -10.74 22.16 -6.40
CA GLU A 537 -11.83 23.11 -6.27
C GLU A 537 -11.63 24.24 -7.28
N ARG A 538 -12.68 24.59 -8.00
CA ARG A 538 -12.71 25.73 -8.92
C ARG A 538 -13.10 27.01 -8.19
N THR A 539 -12.85 28.17 -8.80
CA THR A 539 -13.24 29.49 -8.27
C THR A 539 -14.76 29.64 -8.15
N ASP A 540 -15.54 28.87 -8.91
CA ASP A 540 -17.00 28.78 -8.81
C ASP A 540 -17.50 27.84 -7.68
N GLY A 541 -16.58 27.23 -6.92
CA GLY A 541 -16.89 26.34 -5.80
C GLY A 541 -17.16 24.88 -6.18
N ARG A 542 -17.20 24.53 -7.49
CA ARG A 542 -17.37 23.14 -7.93
C ARG A 542 -16.05 22.38 -7.88
N CYS A 543 -16.14 21.06 -7.79
CA CYS A 543 -14.95 20.19 -7.88
C CYS A 543 -14.73 19.74 -9.33
N GLN A 544 -13.48 19.59 -9.74
CA GLN A 544 -13.11 19.05 -11.05
C GLN A 544 -12.04 17.96 -10.90
N HIS A 545 -12.26 16.86 -11.61
CA HIS A 545 -11.29 15.78 -11.72
C HIS A 545 -10.27 16.09 -12.82
N TYR A 546 -9.00 15.75 -12.58
CA TYR A 546 -7.91 15.77 -13.54
C TYR A 546 -7.15 14.45 -13.45
N TRP A 547 -6.54 14.00 -14.55
CA TRP A 547 -5.65 12.84 -14.52
C TRP A 547 -4.40 13.09 -15.35
N ARG A 548 -3.34 12.34 -15.05
CA ARG A 548 -2.08 12.36 -15.77
C ARG A 548 -1.70 10.97 -16.25
N ASP A 549 -1.44 10.84 -17.54
CA ASP A 549 -0.89 9.64 -18.16
C ASP A 549 0.47 9.93 -18.81
N GLY A 550 0.93 9.05 -19.71
CA GLY A 550 2.18 9.23 -20.44
C GLY A 550 2.20 10.43 -21.41
N ALA A 551 1.04 10.95 -21.79
CA ALA A 551 0.93 12.10 -22.71
C ALA A 551 0.87 13.45 -21.98
N GLY A 552 0.50 13.46 -20.69
CA GLY A 552 0.44 14.69 -19.89
C GLY A 552 -0.77 14.74 -18.97
N TRP A 553 -1.11 15.95 -18.52
CA TRP A 553 -2.30 16.22 -17.71
C TRP A 553 -3.52 16.48 -18.58
N HIS A 554 -4.66 15.95 -18.16
CA HIS A 554 -5.95 16.05 -18.84
C HIS A 554 -7.02 16.56 -17.89
N ALA A 555 -7.92 17.39 -18.41
CA ALA A 555 -9.08 17.86 -17.67
C ALA A 555 -10.21 16.83 -17.77
N GLY A 556 -10.77 16.46 -16.62
CA GLY A 556 -11.91 15.58 -16.49
C GLY A 556 -13.20 16.27 -16.14
N ALA A 557 -14.15 15.44 -15.70
CA ALA A 557 -15.49 15.87 -15.37
C ALA A 557 -15.51 16.89 -14.23
N ILE A 558 -16.41 17.87 -14.36
CA ILE A 558 -16.83 18.71 -13.24
C ILE A 558 -17.87 17.91 -12.45
N ILE A 559 -17.67 17.83 -11.15
CA ILE A 559 -18.53 17.12 -10.21
C ILE A 559 -19.54 18.15 -9.68
N THR A 560 -20.81 17.91 -9.99
CA THR A 560 -21.94 18.82 -9.71
C THR A 560 -22.85 18.30 -8.62
#